data_AF-A0A2X2WGU5-F1
#
_entry.id   AF-A0A2X2WGU5-F1
#
_cell.length_a   1.000
_cell.length_b   1.000
_cell.length_c   1.000
_cell.angle_alpha   90.00
_cell.angle_beta   90.00
_cell.angle_gamma   90.00
#
_symmetry.space_group_name_H-M   'P 1'
#
loop_
_entity.id
_entity.type
_entity.pdbx_description
1 polymer ?
#
loop_
_entity_poly.entity_id
_entity_poly.type
_entity_poly.pdbx_seq_one_letter_code
_entity_poly.pdbx_strand_id
1 'polypeptide(L)'
;MDKFTLEETRYNTDVNIVNKLKEDLDNSYEIYYKPNLNGDRPHILIMKKRIGIYIIKISDWDLSKYSYEKKENDTKKYFYEKNTHKRFRSPFDQVNSCKNNLFEFYSKKLMERKIFNKKYYGVVSCGVYFQHFKESEFKHHIPLSKFMKFNKYINVWGYDSNIVKDIKRWGEDKKYNLFDTEIYDEIFNFINPAIHLEGDGACISFDKKQKSLIESLENKKVKIKGVAGSGKSLVLA
;
A
#
# COMPACT_ATOMS: atom_id res chain seq x y z
N MET A 1 -7.39 28.96 -19.98
CA MET A 1 -6.10 28.31 -19.66
C MET A 1 -6.20 27.97 -18.18
N ASP A 2 -6.72 26.80 -17.90
CA ASP A 2 -7.24 26.48 -16.57
C ASP A 2 -6.09 26.14 -15.64
N LYS A 3 -5.94 26.94 -14.58
CA LYS A 3 -5.02 26.69 -13.47
C LYS A 3 -5.60 25.57 -12.63
N PHE A 4 -5.47 24.33 -13.07
CA PHE A 4 -5.64 23.19 -12.18
C PHE A 4 -4.53 23.21 -11.14
N THR A 5 -4.89 23.05 -9.87
CA THR A 5 -3.92 22.93 -8.78
C THR A 5 -3.16 21.61 -8.87
N LEU A 6 -1.93 21.55 -8.32
CA LEU A 6 -1.12 20.31 -8.31
C LEU A 6 -1.86 19.15 -7.61
N GLU A 7 -2.73 19.45 -6.63
CA GLU A 7 -3.55 18.44 -5.95
C GLU A 7 -4.68 17.90 -6.84
N GLU A 8 -5.39 18.77 -7.57
CA GLU A 8 -6.41 18.35 -8.55
C GLU A 8 -5.80 17.53 -9.70
N THR A 9 -4.61 17.91 -10.16
CA THR A 9 -3.92 17.20 -11.25
C THR A 9 -3.43 15.81 -10.80
N ARG A 10 -2.92 15.70 -9.57
CA ARG A 10 -2.55 14.41 -8.96
C ARG A 10 -3.79 13.52 -8.76
N TYR A 11 -4.88 14.07 -8.25
CA TYR A 11 -6.14 13.35 -8.03
C TYR A 11 -6.71 12.81 -9.35
N ASN A 12 -6.74 13.64 -10.40
CA ASN A 12 -7.21 13.23 -11.72
C ASN A 12 -6.37 12.10 -12.33
N THR A 13 -5.04 12.15 -12.17
CA THR A 13 -4.17 11.12 -12.77
C THR A 13 -4.28 9.77 -12.06
N ASP A 14 -4.38 9.77 -10.73
CA ASP A 14 -4.62 8.54 -9.96
C ASP A 14 -5.91 7.85 -10.39
N VAL A 15 -7.00 8.62 -10.47
CA VAL A 15 -8.33 8.13 -10.86
C VAL A 15 -8.32 7.58 -12.29
N ASN A 16 -7.63 8.25 -13.22
CA ASN A 16 -7.52 7.80 -14.61
C ASN A 16 -6.86 6.41 -14.73
N ILE A 17 -5.79 6.16 -13.98
CA ILE A 17 -5.11 4.84 -14.00
C ILE A 17 -6.02 3.76 -13.42
N VAL A 18 -6.72 4.06 -12.32
CA VAL A 18 -7.65 3.12 -11.70
C VAL A 18 -8.81 2.79 -12.64
N ASN A 19 -9.41 3.80 -13.29
CA ASN A 19 -10.51 3.60 -14.24
C ASN A 19 -10.05 2.76 -15.43
N LYS A 20 -8.90 3.09 -16.02
CA LYS A 20 -8.31 2.30 -17.11
C LYS A 20 -8.10 0.83 -16.72
N LEU A 21 -7.60 0.58 -15.50
CA LEU A 21 -7.43 -0.79 -15.00
C LEU A 21 -8.79 -1.49 -14.81
N LYS A 22 -9.81 -0.80 -14.31
CA LYS A 22 -11.16 -1.36 -14.11
C LYS A 22 -11.88 -1.66 -15.43
N GLU A 23 -11.72 -0.81 -16.43
CA GLU A 23 -12.36 -0.97 -17.74
C GLU A 23 -11.73 -2.12 -18.54
N ASP A 24 -10.40 -2.24 -18.50
CA ASP A 24 -9.69 -3.18 -19.37
C ASP A 24 -9.35 -4.53 -18.72
N LEU A 25 -9.36 -4.65 -17.39
CA LEU A 25 -9.15 -5.92 -16.70
C LEU A 25 -10.48 -6.63 -16.44
N ASP A 26 -10.50 -7.96 -16.60
CA ASP A 26 -11.69 -8.76 -16.32
C ASP A 26 -11.98 -8.89 -14.81
N ASN A 27 -13.15 -9.44 -14.46
CA ASN A 27 -13.63 -9.56 -13.09
C ASN A 27 -12.81 -10.51 -12.19
N SER A 28 -11.79 -11.21 -12.71
CA SER A 28 -10.88 -11.99 -11.89
C SER A 28 -9.77 -11.16 -11.23
N TYR A 29 -9.65 -9.88 -11.58
CA TYR A 29 -8.76 -8.92 -10.94
C TYR A 29 -9.55 -8.06 -9.95
N GLU A 30 -9.22 -8.16 -8.67
CA GLU A 30 -9.77 -7.31 -7.62
C GLU A 30 -8.87 -6.09 -7.43
N ILE A 31 -9.40 -4.89 -7.65
CA ILE A 31 -8.62 -3.64 -7.64
C ILE A 31 -9.03 -2.78 -6.44
N TYR A 32 -8.07 -2.52 -5.55
CA TYR A 32 -8.22 -1.67 -4.38
C TYR A 32 -7.45 -0.37 -4.59
N TYR A 33 -8.15 0.77 -4.51
CA TYR A 33 -7.53 2.10 -4.58
C TYR A 33 -7.32 2.65 -3.17
N LYS A 34 -6.08 3.01 -2.83
CA LYS A 34 -5.66 3.49 -1.50
C LYS A 34 -6.21 2.61 -0.37
N PRO A 35 -5.97 1.27 -0.39
CA PRO A 35 -6.45 0.39 0.67
C PRO A 35 -5.84 0.78 2.02
N ASN A 36 -6.59 0.56 3.09
CA ASN A 36 -6.10 0.78 4.45
C ASN A 36 -5.18 -0.38 4.86
N LEU A 37 -3.88 -0.12 5.00
CA LEU A 37 -2.88 -1.12 5.41
C LEU A 37 -2.08 -0.63 6.63
N ASN A 38 -2.73 -0.28 7.75
CA ASN A 38 -2.10 0.06 9.04
C ASN A 38 -0.78 0.86 8.94
N GLY A 39 -0.79 1.95 8.16
CA GLY A 39 0.36 2.85 7.97
C GLY A 39 1.06 2.72 6.61
N ASP A 40 0.94 1.59 5.92
CA ASP A 40 1.27 1.51 4.50
C ASP A 40 0.18 2.15 3.65
N ARG A 41 0.61 2.85 2.61
CA ARG A 41 -0.27 3.60 1.71
C ARG A 41 0.11 3.37 0.25
N PRO A 42 -0.08 2.14 -0.28
CA PRO A 42 -0.01 1.94 -1.71
C PRO A 42 -1.11 2.75 -2.39
N HIS A 43 -0.87 3.16 -3.65
CA HIS A 43 -1.91 3.85 -4.40
C HIS A 43 -2.91 2.84 -4.97
N ILE A 44 -2.43 1.72 -5.49
CA ILE A 44 -3.28 0.65 -6.00
C ILE A 44 -2.73 -0.69 -5.50
N LEU A 45 -3.63 -1.57 -5.09
CA LEU A 45 -3.34 -2.97 -4.80
C LEU A 45 -4.28 -3.83 -5.64
N ILE A 46 -3.72 -4.76 -6.41
CA ILE A 46 -4.50 -5.69 -7.25
C ILE A 46 -4.33 -7.09 -6.67
N MET A 47 -5.44 -7.79 -6.41
CA MET A 47 -5.43 -9.21 -6.03
C MET A 47 -5.99 -10.04 -7.18
N LYS A 48 -5.35 -11.17 -7.48
CA LYS A 48 -5.87 -12.16 -8.42
C LYS A 48 -5.67 -13.55 -7.83
N LYS A 49 -6.77 -14.26 -7.57
CA LYS A 49 -6.76 -15.60 -6.98
C LYS A 49 -5.82 -16.52 -7.75
N ARG A 50 -5.07 -17.38 -7.03
CA ARG A 50 -4.05 -18.31 -7.57
C ARG A 50 -2.80 -17.66 -8.17
N ILE A 51 -2.82 -16.35 -8.45
CA ILE A 51 -1.68 -15.62 -9.03
C ILE A 51 -0.90 -14.83 -7.98
N GLY A 52 -1.58 -13.97 -7.23
CA GLY A 52 -0.92 -13.15 -6.21
C GLY A 52 -1.45 -11.73 -6.09
N ILE A 53 -0.56 -10.87 -5.61
CA ILE A 53 -0.83 -9.46 -5.31
C ILE A 53 0.09 -8.58 -6.15
N TYR A 54 -0.44 -7.48 -6.63
CA TYR A 54 0.32 -6.43 -7.31
C TYR A 54 0.18 -5.10 -6.57
N ILE A 55 1.28 -4.59 -6.03
CA ILE A 55 1.34 -3.29 -5.34
C ILE A 55 1.85 -2.24 -6.31
N ILE A 56 1.09 -1.16 -6.51
CA ILE A 56 1.45 -0.07 -7.42
C ILE A 56 1.52 1.25 -6.66
N LYS A 57 2.64 1.95 -6.82
CA LYS A 57 2.81 3.34 -6.40
C LYS A 57 2.78 4.25 -7.61
N ILE A 58 1.82 5.17 -7.62
CA ILE A 58 1.82 6.30 -8.54
C ILE A 58 2.71 7.42 -7.98
N SER A 59 3.55 8.03 -8.81
CA SER A 59 4.57 8.98 -8.40
C SER A 59 4.63 10.16 -9.35
N ASP A 60 4.80 11.35 -8.80
CA ASP A 60 5.04 12.60 -9.51
C ASP A 60 6.54 12.98 -9.53
N TRP A 61 7.39 12.11 -8.97
CA TRP A 61 8.83 12.36 -8.88
C TRP A 61 9.46 12.65 -10.22
N ASP A 62 10.25 13.73 -10.23
CA ASP A 62 11.12 14.06 -11.33
C ASP A 62 12.47 13.36 -11.21
N LEU A 63 12.61 12.21 -11.86
CA LEU A 63 13.81 11.37 -11.78
C LEU A 63 15.08 12.07 -12.26
N SER A 64 14.97 13.12 -13.08
CA SER A 64 16.12 13.92 -13.50
C SER A 64 16.76 14.67 -12.32
N LYS A 65 15.98 15.00 -11.28
CA LYS A 65 16.42 15.72 -10.08
C LYS A 65 17.08 14.84 -9.03
N TYR A 66 16.94 13.53 -9.13
CA TYR A 66 17.49 12.60 -8.14
C TYR A 66 18.70 11.86 -8.67
N SER A 67 19.62 11.56 -7.76
CA SER A 67 20.75 10.68 -7.99
C SER A 67 20.76 9.58 -6.95
N TYR A 68 21.64 8.62 -7.16
CA TYR A 68 21.72 7.39 -6.42
C TYR A 68 23.15 7.10 -5.99
N GLU A 69 23.35 6.93 -4.69
CA GLU A 69 24.66 6.68 -4.10
C GLU A 69 24.61 5.43 -3.21
N LYS A 70 25.64 4.59 -3.34
CA LYS A 70 25.98 3.54 -2.38
C LYS A 70 27.13 4.09 -1.55
N LYS A 71 26.94 4.25 -0.24
CA LYS A 71 28.07 4.48 0.66
C LYS A 71 28.92 3.20 0.72
N GLU A 72 30.25 3.32 0.73
CA GLU A 72 31.18 2.18 0.67
C GLU A 72 30.88 1.07 1.70
N ASN A 73 30.37 1.46 2.88
CA ASN A 73 30.06 0.53 3.98
C ASN A 73 28.57 0.24 4.18
N ASP A 74 27.71 0.67 3.26
CA ASP A 74 26.26 0.43 3.36
C ASP A 74 25.79 -0.58 2.29
N THR A 75 25.00 -1.56 2.73
CA THR A 75 24.27 -2.44 1.82
C THR A 75 23.05 -1.72 1.24
N LYS A 76 22.54 -0.72 1.95
CA LYS A 76 21.45 0.16 1.56
C LYS A 76 21.98 1.32 0.73
N LYS A 77 21.17 1.72 -0.23
CA LYS A 77 21.51 2.74 -1.21
C LYS A 77 20.37 3.74 -1.25
N TYR A 78 20.70 5.02 -1.28
CA TYR A 78 19.73 6.08 -1.05
C TYR A 78 19.56 6.93 -2.29
N PHE A 79 18.31 7.31 -2.55
CA PHE A 79 18.02 8.42 -3.43
C PHE A 79 18.26 9.73 -2.69
N TYR A 80 18.96 10.63 -3.36
CA TYR A 80 19.15 12.00 -2.90
C TYR A 80 18.84 12.96 -4.03
N GLU A 81 18.29 14.12 -3.68
CA GLU A 81 18.11 15.20 -4.63
C GLU A 81 19.49 15.79 -4.99
N LYS A 82 19.77 15.94 -6.29
CA LYS A 82 21.08 16.37 -6.80
C LYS A 82 21.51 17.73 -6.28
N ASN A 83 20.56 18.66 -6.15
CA ASN A 83 20.85 20.05 -5.80
C ASN A 83 21.05 20.24 -4.30
N THR A 84 20.28 19.53 -3.47
CA THR A 84 20.28 19.73 -2.01
C THR A 84 21.03 18.64 -1.26
N HIS A 85 21.38 17.53 -1.93
CA HIS A 85 21.86 16.29 -1.33
C HIS A 85 20.95 15.71 -0.23
N LYS A 86 19.72 16.19 -0.12
CA LYS A 86 18.75 15.71 0.87
C LYS A 86 18.27 14.32 0.48
N ARG A 87 18.25 13.43 1.47
CA ARG A 87 17.76 12.06 1.32
C ARG A 87 16.25 12.02 1.37
N PHE A 88 15.66 11.19 0.51
CA PHE A 88 14.23 10.95 0.49
C PHE A 88 13.94 9.47 0.32
N ARG A 89 12.80 9.04 0.88
CA ARG A 89 12.27 7.69 0.64
C ARG A 89 11.69 7.65 -0.77
N SER A 90 12.34 6.91 -1.66
CA SER A 90 11.91 6.84 -3.05
C SER A 90 10.60 6.08 -3.24
N PRO A 91 9.89 6.28 -4.36
CA PRO A 91 8.74 5.45 -4.72
C PRO A 91 9.06 3.96 -4.73
N PHE A 92 10.30 3.59 -5.10
CA PHE A 92 10.80 2.22 -5.05
C PHE A 92 10.94 1.69 -3.62
N ASP A 93 11.47 2.50 -2.71
CA ASP A 93 11.55 2.15 -1.29
C ASP A 93 10.15 1.99 -0.69
N GLN A 94 9.20 2.82 -1.10
CA GLN A 94 7.82 2.74 -0.63
C GLN A 94 7.15 1.42 -1.04
N VAL A 95 7.24 1.00 -2.31
CA VAL A 95 6.67 -0.29 -2.73
C VAL A 95 7.41 -1.48 -2.13
N ASN A 96 8.74 -1.41 -2.00
CA ASN A 96 9.53 -2.47 -1.36
C ASN A 96 9.17 -2.64 0.11
N SER A 97 9.04 -1.54 0.85
CA SER A 97 8.60 -1.60 2.24
C SER A 97 7.19 -2.15 2.36
N CYS A 98 6.25 -1.70 1.52
CA CYS A 98 4.88 -2.21 1.54
C CYS A 98 4.85 -3.72 1.27
N LYS A 99 5.65 -4.19 0.32
CA LYS A 99 5.84 -5.63 0.09
C LYS A 99 6.43 -6.33 1.31
N ASN A 100 7.49 -5.80 1.92
CA ASN A 100 8.10 -6.41 3.09
C ASN A 100 7.13 -6.49 4.28
N ASN A 101 6.41 -5.41 4.56
CA ASN A 101 5.37 -5.36 5.58
C ASN A 101 4.24 -6.35 5.31
N LEU A 102 3.91 -6.62 4.04
CA LEU A 102 2.94 -7.64 3.69
C LEU A 102 3.42 -9.06 4.03
N PHE A 103 4.72 -9.34 3.94
CA PHE A 103 5.28 -10.58 4.48
C PHE A 103 5.41 -10.54 6.00
N GLU A 104 5.80 -9.43 6.60
CA GLU A 104 6.16 -9.37 8.03
C GLU A 104 4.93 -9.23 8.95
N PHE A 105 3.92 -8.49 8.53
CA PHE A 105 2.80 -8.07 9.39
C PHE A 105 1.42 -8.50 8.88
N TYR A 106 1.22 -8.59 7.55
CA TYR A 106 -0.13 -8.78 7.00
C TYR A 106 -0.47 -10.21 6.61
N SER A 107 0.53 -11.08 6.38
CA SER A 107 0.27 -12.50 6.13
C SER A 107 1.35 -13.41 6.72
N LYS A 108 1.01 -14.04 7.85
CA LYS A 108 1.88 -15.02 8.49
C LYS A 108 2.11 -16.22 7.58
N LYS A 109 1.05 -16.65 6.87
CA LYS A 109 1.13 -17.80 5.96
C LYS A 109 2.07 -17.52 4.80
N LEU A 110 2.00 -16.33 4.21
CA LEU A 110 2.89 -15.93 3.13
C LEU A 110 4.35 -15.88 3.59
N MET A 111 4.61 -15.39 4.81
CA MET A 111 5.94 -15.40 5.43
C MET A 111 6.48 -16.82 5.60
N GLU A 112 5.70 -17.69 6.25
CA GLU A 112 6.08 -19.07 6.54
C GLU A 112 6.43 -19.81 5.26
N ARG A 113 5.59 -19.69 4.23
CA ARG A 113 5.83 -20.37 2.96
C ARG A 113 7.01 -19.82 2.19
N LYS A 114 7.33 -18.52 2.32
CA LYS A 114 8.56 -17.93 1.78
C LYS A 114 9.82 -18.50 2.44
N ILE A 115 9.79 -18.80 3.74
CA ILE A 115 10.91 -19.42 4.45
C ILE A 115 11.27 -20.77 3.82
N PHE A 116 10.26 -21.61 3.56
CA PHE A 116 10.46 -22.93 2.95
C PHE A 116 10.66 -22.90 1.43
N ASN A 117 10.03 -21.95 0.73
CA ASN A 117 10.10 -21.84 -0.72
C ASN A 117 10.21 -20.37 -1.15
N LYS A 118 11.43 -19.97 -1.52
CA LYS A 118 11.76 -18.60 -1.96
C LYS A 118 10.90 -18.10 -3.14
N LYS A 119 10.26 -18.98 -3.92
CA LYS A 119 9.35 -18.59 -5.01
C LYS A 119 8.12 -17.81 -4.50
N TYR A 120 7.73 -18.00 -3.24
CA TYR A 120 6.65 -17.21 -2.62
C TYR A 120 6.97 -15.71 -2.54
N TYR A 121 8.25 -15.31 -2.59
CA TYR A 121 8.60 -13.90 -2.72
C TYR A 121 8.04 -13.26 -4.01
N GLY A 122 7.81 -14.05 -5.06
CA GLY A 122 7.21 -13.62 -6.32
C GLY A 122 5.67 -13.61 -6.33
N VAL A 123 5.01 -14.04 -5.24
CA VAL A 123 3.54 -13.91 -5.08
C VAL A 123 3.16 -12.43 -5.06
N VAL A 124 4.00 -11.59 -4.45
CA VAL A 124 3.81 -10.14 -4.37
C VAL A 124 4.69 -9.46 -5.41
N SER A 125 4.07 -8.82 -6.39
CA SER A 125 4.73 -8.01 -7.41
C SER A 125 4.59 -6.53 -7.07
N CYS A 126 5.56 -5.73 -7.50
CA CYS A 126 5.58 -4.30 -7.24
C CYS A 126 5.76 -3.53 -8.54
N GLY A 127 5.17 -2.34 -8.62
CA GLY A 127 5.37 -1.44 -9.73
C GLY A 127 5.30 0.03 -9.33
N VAL A 128 5.99 0.88 -10.07
CA VAL A 128 5.91 2.33 -9.91
C VAL A 128 5.51 2.96 -11.24
N TYR A 129 4.45 3.75 -11.22
CA TYR A 129 3.99 4.54 -12.35
C TYR A 129 4.36 6.00 -12.15
N PHE A 130 5.09 6.60 -13.10
CA PHE A 130 5.51 8.00 -13.03
C PHE A 130 4.66 8.88 -13.95
N GLN A 131 3.93 9.81 -13.36
CA GLN A 131 2.94 10.64 -14.07
C GLN A 131 3.56 11.66 -15.04
N HIS A 132 4.83 12.02 -14.85
CA HIS A 132 5.50 13.07 -15.61
C HIS A 132 6.75 12.58 -16.34
N PHE A 133 6.92 11.27 -16.49
CA PHE A 133 8.04 10.64 -17.20
C PHE A 133 7.54 9.75 -18.31
N LYS A 134 8.22 9.77 -19.46
CA LYS A 134 8.05 8.71 -20.45
C LYS A 134 8.84 7.47 -20.05
N GLU A 135 8.33 6.28 -20.38
CA GLU A 135 9.00 5.02 -20.06
C GLU A 135 10.40 4.95 -20.71
N SER A 136 10.54 5.48 -21.93
CA SER A 136 11.83 5.54 -22.64
C SER A 136 12.87 6.37 -21.92
N GLU A 137 12.46 7.42 -21.19
CA GLU A 137 13.36 8.38 -20.53
C GLU A 137 14.05 7.77 -19.29
N PHE A 138 13.47 6.74 -18.69
CA PHE A 138 14.10 6.01 -17.58
C PHE A 138 15.48 5.50 -17.95
N LYS A 139 15.65 5.08 -19.20
CA LYS A 139 16.90 4.52 -19.70
C LYS A 139 18.03 5.53 -19.73
N HIS A 140 17.68 6.81 -19.88
CA HIS A 140 18.61 7.93 -20.06
C HIS A 140 18.92 8.65 -18.74
N HIS A 141 17.96 8.74 -17.82
CA HIS A 141 18.15 9.49 -16.57
C HIS A 141 18.71 8.68 -15.41
N ILE A 142 18.50 7.36 -15.42
CA ILE A 142 19.09 6.45 -14.45
C ILE A 142 19.90 5.43 -15.24
N PRO A 143 21.19 5.20 -14.94
CA PRO A 143 21.96 4.18 -15.63
C PRO A 143 21.23 2.84 -15.50
N LEU A 144 20.67 2.34 -16.60
CA LEU A 144 19.89 1.10 -16.67
C LEU A 144 20.58 -0.07 -15.97
N SER A 145 21.90 -0.16 -16.12
CA SER A 145 22.73 -1.19 -15.52
C SER A 145 22.80 -1.09 -13.99
N LYS A 146 22.73 0.12 -13.42
CA LYS A 146 22.58 0.33 -11.97
C LYS A 146 21.11 0.10 -11.59
N PHE A 147 20.16 0.75 -12.25
CA PHE A 147 18.74 0.65 -11.92
C PHE A 147 18.19 -0.79 -11.94
N MET A 148 18.43 -1.54 -13.02
CA MET A 148 17.97 -2.92 -13.19
C MET A 148 18.59 -3.89 -12.18
N LYS A 149 19.77 -3.60 -11.61
CA LYS A 149 20.35 -4.41 -10.54
C LYS A 149 19.62 -4.24 -9.19
N PHE A 150 19.04 -3.08 -8.92
CA PHE A 150 18.40 -2.78 -7.62
C PHE A 150 16.89 -3.01 -7.64
N ASN A 151 16.25 -2.75 -8.77
CA ASN A 151 14.81 -2.84 -8.93
C ASN A 151 14.41 -3.97 -9.89
N LYS A 152 15.21 -5.04 -9.99
CA LYS A 152 14.97 -6.17 -10.91
C LYS A 152 13.55 -6.73 -10.83
N TYR A 153 12.91 -6.60 -9.68
CA TYR A 153 11.58 -7.14 -9.39
C TYR A 153 10.48 -6.07 -9.29
N ILE A 154 10.77 -4.81 -9.61
CA ILE A 154 9.80 -3.72 -9.63
C ILE A 154 9.60 -3.29 -11.09
N ASN A 155 8.37 -3.40 -11.58
CA ASN A 155 8.02 -2.86 -12.89
C ASN A 155 7.96 -1.33 -12.84
N VAL A 156 8.27 -0.70 -13.95
CA VAL A 156 8.36 0.76 -14.02
C VAL A 156 7.65 1.23 -15.26
N TRP A 157 6.77 2.20 -15.07
CA TRP A 157 5.94 2.75 -16.11
C TRP A 157 6.08 4.26 -16.15
N GLY A 158 6.14 4.80 -17.36
CA GLY A 158 5.89 6.20 -17.63
C GLY A 158 4.42 6.46 -17.94
N TYR A 159 4.09 7.72 -18.20
CA TYR A 159 2.72 8.09 -18.53
C TYR A 159 2.23 7.50 -19.86
N ASP A 160 3.16 7.18 -20.75
CA ASP A 160 2.95 6.58 -22.08
C ASP A 160 2.92 5.04 -22.05
N SER A 161 3.19 4.42 -20.90
CA SER A 161 3.18 2.96 -20.76
C SER A 161 1.79 2.35 -20.86
N ASN A 162 1.74 1.13 -21.41
CA ASN A 162 0.53 0.30 -21.36
C ASN A 162 0.55 -0.61 -20.12
N ILE A 163 0.26 -0.02 -18.96
CA ILE A 163 0.22 -0.73 -17.67
C ILE A 163 -0.72 -1.95 -17.69
N VAL A 164 -1.89 -1.83 -18.32
CA VAL A 164 -2.90 -2.91 -18.41
C VAL A 164 -2.29 -4.15 -19.07
N LYS A 165 -1.57 -3.98 -20.17
CA LYS A 165 -0.93 -5.10 -20.88
C LYS A 165 0.04 -5.86 -19.96
N ASP A 166 0.83 -5.14 -19.17
CA ASP A 166 1.79 -5.77 -18.26
C ASP A 166 1.11 -6.45 -17.06
N ILE A 167 0.01 -5.89 -16.55
CA ILE A 167 -0.79 -6.52 -15.50
C ILE A 167 -1.50 -7.78 -16.02
N LYS A 168 -2.03 -7.77 -17.25
CA LYS A 168 -2.58 -8.97 -17.89
C LYS A 168 -1.53 -10.06 -18.05
N ARG A 169 -0.37 -9.71 -18.59
CA ARG A 169 0.76 -10.65 -18.71
C ARG A 169 1.13 -11.24 -17.34
N TRP A 170 1.25 -10.42 -16.30
CA TRP A 170 1.49 -10.91 -14.93
C TRP A 170 0.41 -11.87 -14.44
N GLY A 171 -0.86 -11.61 -14.77
CA GLY A 171 -2.01 -12.45 -14.43
C GLY A 171 -2.05 -13.79 -15.16
N GLU A 172 -1.37 -13.89 -16.30
CA GLU A 172 -1.31 -15.08 -17.16
C GLU A 172 -0.02 -15.90 -16.94
N ASP A 173 1.09 -15.26 -16.57
CA ASP A 173 2.44 -15.86 -16.57
C ASP A 173 2.75 -16.81 -15.40
N LYS A 174 1.86 -16.96 -14.40
CA LYS A 174 2.16 -17.79 -13.23
C LYS A 174 1.57 -19.18 -13.33
N LYS A 175 2.41 -20.14 -13.74
CA LYS A 175 2.12 -21.59 -13.72
C LYS A 175 1.94 -22.19 -12.31
N TYR A 176 2.26 -21.45 -11.25
CA TYR A 176 2.27 -21.97 -9.88
C TYR A 176 1.18 -21.31 -9.03
N ASN A 177 0.24 -22.12 -8.55
CA ASN A 177 -0.84 -21.73 -7.63
C ASN A 177 -0.30 -21.46 -6.20
N LEU A 178 0.70 -20.59 -6.06
CA LEU A 178 1.30 -20.27 -4.76
C LEU A 178 0.42 -19.33 -3.93
N PHE A 179 -0.47 -18.57 -4.57
CA PHE A 179 -1.44 -17.72 -3.91
C PHE A 179 -2.77 -18.44 -3.72
N ASP A 180 -2.77 -19.42 -2.82
CA ASP A 180 -3.96 -20.20 -2.52
C ASP A 180 -4.98 -19.44 -1.66
N THR A 181 -6.12 -20.08 -1.43
CA THR A 181 -7.25 -19.52 -0.68
C THR A 181 -6.84 -19.08 0.72
N GLU A 182 -5.96 -19.85 1.37
CA GLU A 182 -5.52 -19.53 2.73
C GLU A 182 -4.75 -18.22 2.84
N ILE A 183 -3.82 -17.94 1.91
CA ILE A 183 -3.11 -16.65 1.87
C ILE A 183 -4.05 -15.55 1.40
N TYR A 184 -4.87 -15.85 0.39
CA TYR A 184 -5.82 -14.89 -0.15
C TYR A 184 -6.77 -14.36 0.94
N ASP A 185 -7.39 -15.26 1.72
CA ASP A 185 -8.36 -14.89 2.75
C ASP A 185 -7.71 -14.09 3.89
N GLU A 186 -6.49 -14.45 4.30
CA GLU A 186 -5.75 -13.72 5.34
C GLU A 186 -5.53 -12.26 4.95
N ILE A 187 -5.13 -12.02 3.70
CA ILE A 187 -4.86 -10.67 3.19
C ILE A 187 -6.16 -9.93 2.88
N PHE A 188 -7.17 -10.61 2.34
CA PHE A 188 -8.48 -10.02 2.08
C PHE A 188 -9.12 -9.49 3.37
N ASN A 189 -9.12 -10.30 4.44
CA ASN A 189 -9.64 -9.90 5.75
C ASN A 189 -8.87 -8.74 6.38
N PHE A 190 -7.59 -8.61 6.05
CA PHE A 190 -6.78 -7.48 6.50
C PHE A 190 -7.11 -6.19 5.76
N ILE A 191 -7.30 -6.26 4.44
CA ILE A 191 -7.65 -5.10 3.60
C ILE A 191 -9.09 -4.65 3.85
N ASN A 192 -10.00 -5.59 4.06
CA ASN A 192 -11.42 -5.38 4.34
C ASN A 192 -11.76 -6.01 5.69
N PRO A 193 -11.42 -5.34 6.81
CA PRO A 193 -11.79 -5.86 8.12
C PRO A 193 -13.32 -5.99 8.20
N ALA A 194 -13.80 -7.07 8.83
CA ALA A 194 -15.23 -7.23 9.08
C ALA A 194 -15.76 -5.99 9.82
N ILE A 195 -16.96 -5.53 9.42
CA ILE A 195 -17.65 -4.30 9.88
C ILE A 195 -17.59 -4.08 11.41
N HIS A 196 -17.47 -5.14 12.20
CA HIS A 196 -17.30 -5.08 13.65
C HIS A 196 -16.02 -4.35 14.14
N LEU A 197 -15.03 -4.10 13.27
CA LEU A 197 -13.82 -3.32 13.57
C LEU A 197 -13.94 -1.83 13.19
N GLU A 198 -14.98 -1.40 12.46
CA GLU A 198 -15.20 0.01 12.09
C GLU A 198 -15.48 0.93 13.30
N GLY A 199 -15.71 0.34 14.47
CA GLY A 199 -15.90 1.05 15.74
C GLY A 199 -14.62 1.37 16.51
N ASP A 200 -13.47 0.77 16.14
CA ASP A 200 -12.20 1.00 16.84
C ASP A 200 -11.58 2.34 16.40
N GLY A 201 -12.06 3.41 17.02
CA GLY A 201 -11.63 4.79 16.77
C GLY A 201 -12.79 5.79 16.63
N ALA A 202 -14.04 5.31 16.56
CA ALA A 202 -15.19 6.19 16.68
C ALA A 202 -15.23 6.76 18.11
N CYS A 203 -15.43 8.08 18.25
CA CYS A 203 -15.67 8.67 19.57
C CYS A 203 -16.86 7.94 20.23
N ILE A 204 -16.61 7.35 21.39
CA ILE A 204 -17.65 6.74 22.20
C ILE A 204 -18.69 7.82 22.51
N SER A 205 -19.88 7.68 21.91
CA SER A 205 -20.98 8.59 22.18
C SER A 205 -21.69 8.16 23.47
N PHE A 206 -21.50 8.92 24.55
CA PHE A 206 -22.19 8.69 25.80
C PHE A 206 -23.61 9.28 25.78
N ASP A 207 -24.58 8.54 26.31
CA ASP A 207 -25.92 9.08 26.54
C ASP A 207 -25.92 10.14 27.67
N LYS A 208 -27.05 10.84 27.85
CA LYS A 208 -27.17 11.90 28.87
C LYS A 208 -26.88 11.40 30.29
N LYS A 209 -27.25 10.16 30.63
CA LYS A 209 -27.01 9.58 31.95
C LYS A 209 -25.54 9.20 32.12
N GLN A 210 -24.93 8.58 31.11
CA GLN A 210 -23.52 8.21 31.11
C GLN A 210 -22.62 9.44 31.21
N LYS A 211 -22.93 10.53 30.48
CA LYS A 211 -22.20 11.81 30.60
C LYS A 211 -22.19 12.38 32.01
N SER A 212 -23.27 12.20 32.78
CA SER A 212 -23.32 12.63 34.18
C SER A 212 -22.52 11.74 35.15
N LEU A 213 -22.10 10.56 34.69
CA LEU A 213 -21.40 9.55 35.50
C LEU A 213 -19.90 9.45 35.19
N ILE A 214 -19.44 9.97 34.04
CA ILE A 214 -18.01 9.99 33.67
C ILE A 214 -17.22 11.08 34.40
N GLU A 215 -17.87 12.12 34.91
CA GLU A 215 -17.20 13.18 35.67
C GLU A 215 -16.79 12.68 37.06
N SER A 216 -15.49 12.50 37.25
CA SER A 216 -14.92 12.16 38.56
C SER A 216 -14.78 13.41 39.42
N LEU A 217 -15.63 13.51 40.45
CA LEU A 217 -15.57 14.59 41.43
C LEU A 217 -14.73 14.16 42.64
N GLU A 218 -13.87 15.06 43.10
CA GLU A 218 -12.97 14.82 44.23
C GLU A 218 -13.78 14.46 45.50
N ASN A 219 -13.30 13.47 46.25
CA ASN A 219 -13.95 12.92 47.46
C ASN A 219 -15.33 12.28 47.28
N LYS A 220 -15.79 12.00 46.05
CA LYS A 220 -17.08 11.36 45.79
C LYS A 220 -16.92 9.88 45.43
N LYS A 221 -17.52 8.99 46.23
CA LYS A 221 -17.64 7.54 45.92
C LYS A 221 -19.01 7.27 45.32
N VAL A 222 -19.07 6.87 44.04
CA VAL A 222 -20.32 6.57 43.34
C VAL A 222 -20.38 5.09 42.96
N LYS A 223 -21.53 4.44 43.19
CA LYS A 223 -21.79 3.07 42.74
C LYS A 223 -22.70 3.08 41.52
N ILE A 224 -22.18 2.63 40.38
CA ILE A 224 -22.93 2.55 39.12
C ILE A 224 -23.60 1.17 39.02
N LYS A 225 -24.94 1.13 38.89
CA LYS A 225 -25.74 -0.09 38.72
C LYS A 225 -26.52 -0.05 37.41
N GLY A 226 -26.67 -1.21 36.77
CA GLY A 226 -27.38 -1.37 35.50
C GLY A 226 -27.34 -2.81 35.00
N VAL A 227 -28.26 -3.17 34.10
CA VAL A 227 -28.37 -4.51 33.51
C VAL A 227 -27.13 -4.90 32.70
N ALA A 228 -26.92 -6.19 32.42
CA ALA A 228 -25.85 -6.64 31.54
C ALA A 228 -25.96 -5.95 30.17
N GLY A 229 -24.84 -5.54 29.58
CA GLY A 229 -24.81 -4.79 28.32
C GLY A 229 -25.09 -3.28 28.41
N SER A 230 -25.43 -2.73 29.59
CA SER A 230 -25.73 -1.30 29.75
C SER A 230 -24.51 -0.35 29.70
N GLY A 231 -23.35 -0.81 29.24
CA GLY A 231 -22.14 0.02 29.11
C GLY A 231 -21.46 0.45 30.42
N LYS A 232 -21.67 -0.24 31.55
CA LYS A 232 -21.09 0.17 32.85
C LYS A 232 -19.56 0.23 32.85
N SER A 233 -18.91 -0.76 32.24
CA SER A 233 -17.46 -0.81 32.15
C SER A 233 -16.91 0.34 31.30
N LEU A 234 -17.68 0.80 30.31
CA LEU A 234 -17.32 1.91 29.42
C LEU A 234 -17.36 3.27 30.13
N VAL A 235 -18.20 3.41 31.16
CA VAL A 235 -18.29 4.63 31.99
C VAL A 235 -17.20 4.68 33.06
N LEU A 236 -16.65 3.52 33.43
CA LEU A 236 -15.60 3.39 34.46
C LEU A 236 -14.17 3.42 33.90
N ALA A 237 -14.00 3.20 32.60
CA ALA A 237 -12.71 3.20 31.91
C ALA A 237 -12.23 4.63 31.63
#